data_AF-A0A7S2JEI2-F1
#
_entry.id   AF-A0A7S2JEI2-F1
#
_cell.length_a   1.000
_cell.length_b   1.000
_cell.length_c   1.000
_cell.angle_alpha   90.00
_cell.angle_beta   90.00
_cell.angle_gamma   90.00
#
_symmetry.space_group_name_H-M   'P 1'
#
loop_
_entity.id
_entity.type
_entity.pdbx_description
1 polymer ?
#
loop_
_entity_poly.entity_id
_entity_poly.type
_entity_poly.pdbx_seq_one_letter_code
_entity_poly.pdbx_strand_id
1 'polypeptide(L)'
;IMEGLLGSEGSARILQLEMPDPEAPTPTDGLKKLDEAMTETARVIDQYLEGALGFSCPVRTPGLVHEAGMTIDESPELTYEEASTWMTTFMRHKLMVLVCLGPING
;
A
#
# COMPACT_ATOMS: atom_id res chain seq x y z
N ILE A 1 6.12 -11.90 7.11
CA ILE A 1 4.92 -11.38 6.41
C ILE A 1 3.73 -11.43 7.37
N MET A 2 3.30 -12.61 7.82
CA MET A 2 2.15 -12.74 8.72
C MET A 2 2.28 -11.96 10.05
N GLU A 3 3.41 -12.04 10.78
CA GLU A 3 3.61 -11.21 11.98
C GLU A 3 3.78 -9.71 11.70
N GLY A 4 4.35 -9.33 10.55
CA GLY A 4 4.54 -7.92 10.18
C GLY A 4 3.28 -7.24 9.63
N LEU A 5 2.31 -8.01 9.14
CA LEU A 5 0.99 -7.52 8.75
C LEU A 5 -0.06 -7.73 9.81
N LEU A 6 -0.02 -8.84 10.53
CA LEU A 6 -1.11 -9.32 11.39
C LEU A 6 -0.66 -9.60 12.83
N GLY A 7 0.61 -9.36 13.16
CA GLY A 7 1.12 -9.53 14.53
C GLY A 7 0.86 -8.30 15.39
N SER A 8 1.32 -8.36 16.65
CA SER A 8 1.14 -7.30 17.66
C SER A 8 1.82 -5.96 17.32
N GLU A 9 2.73 -5.96 16.35
CA GLU A 9 3.38 -4.76 15.79
C GLU A 9 2.92 -4.47 14.33
N GLY A 10 1.94 -5.23 13.83
CA GLY A 10 1.47 -5.20 12.45
C GLY A 10 0.37 -4.17 12.17
N SER A 11 -0.34 -4.37 11.06
CA SER A 11 -1.48 -3.54 10.66
C SER A 11 -2.70 -3.90 11.49
N ALA A 12 -3.20 -2.94 12.26
CA ALA A 12 -4.41 -3.11 13.06
C ALA A 12 -5.68 -2.94 12.24
N ARG A 13 -5.63 -2.06 11.23
CA ARG A 13 -6.67 -1.88 10.21
C ARG A 13 -6.03 -1.63 8.86
N ILE A 14 -6.65 -2.14 7.80
CA ILE A 14 -6.22 -1.98 6.42
C ILE A 14 -7.37 -1.40 5.63
N LEU A 15 -7.12 -0.29 4.94
CA LEU A 15 -8.04 0.28 3.96
C LEU A 15 -7.38 0.24 2.59
N GLN A 16 -8.06 -0.40 1.64
CA GLN A 16 -7.66 -0.40 0.24
C GLN A 16 -8.22 0.83 -0.47
N LEU A 17 -7.36 1.57 -1.15
CA LEU A 17 -7.74 2.68 -2.02
C LEU A 17 -8.18 2.14 -3.39
N GLU A 18 -8.99 2.94 -4.08
CA GLU A 18 -9.36 2.67 -5.47
C GLU A 18 -8.16 2.87 -6.39
N MET A 19 -8.12 2.17 -7.53
CA MET A 19 -7.13 2.45 -8.56
C MET A 19 -7.33 3.88 -9.09
N PRO A 20 -6.26 4.68 -9.28
CA PRO A 20 -6.37 5.98 -9.91
C PRO A 20 -6.97 5.86 -11.30
N ASP A 21 -8.03 6.60 -11.55
CA ASP A 21 -8.63 6.74 -12.87
C ASP A 21 -7.99 7.96 -13.55
N PRO A 22 -7.22 7.77 -14.65
CA PRO A 22 -6.56 8.87 -15.34
C PRO A 22 -7.55 9.85 -16.00
N GLU A 23 -8.82 9.48 -16.17
CA GLU A 23 -9.86 10.35 -16.72
C GLU A 23 -10.67 11.06 -15.64
N ALA A 24 -10.48 10.72 -14.36
CA ALA A 24 -11.18 11.35 -13.27
C ALA A 24 -10.69 12.79 -13.01
N PRO A 25 -11.56 13.68 -12.49
CA PRO A 25 -11.16 15.01 -12.05
C PRO A 25 -10.06 14.93 -10.98
N THR A 26 -9.18 15.94 -10.94
CA THR A 26 -8.14 16.04 -9.92
C THR A 26 -8.75 15.86 -8.52
N PRO A 27 -8.21 14.94 -7.69
CA PRO A 27 -8.81 14.63 -6.41
C PRO A 27 -8.81 15.84 -5.50
N THR A 28 -9.89 16.02 -4.75
CA THR A 28 -9.96 17.02 -3.67
C THR A 28 -9.49 16.44 -2.33
N ASP A 29 -9.47 15.12 -2.18
CA ASP A 29 -9.06 14.37 -0.99
C ASP A 29 -7.52 14.26 -0.88
N GLY A 30 -6.98 14.46 0.33
CA GLY A 30 -5.54 14.41 0.59
C GLY A 30 -4.92 13.03 0.38
N LEU A 31 -5.62 11.94 0.71
CA LEU A 31 -5.13 10.58 0.49
C LEU A 31 -5.09 10.23 -0.99
N LYS A 32 -6.11 10.64 -1.76
CA LYS A 32 -6.13 10.42 -3.21
C LYS A 32 -5.00 11.19 -3.92
N LYS A 33 -4.74 12.44 -3.51
CA LYS A 33 -3.58 13.21 -4.01
C LYS A 33 -2.26 12.54 -3.69
N LEU A 34 -2.12 11.98 -2.49
CA LEU A 34 -0.92 11.24 -2.10
C LEU A 34 -0.74 10.00 -2.97
N ASP A 35 -1.81 9.24 -3.22
CA ASP A 35 -1.80 8.06 -4.07
C ASP A 35 -1.38 8.37 -5.51
N GLU A 36 -1.85 9.49 -6.06
CA GLU A 36 -1.44 9.99 -7.37
C GLU A 36 0.04 10.39 -7.40
N ALA A 37 0.52 11.09 -6.38
CA ALA A 37 1.93 11.46 -6.26
C ALA A 37 2.84 10.22 -6.17
N MET A 38 2.41 9.18 -5.46
CA MET A 38 3.11 7.89 -5.40
C MET A 38 3.08 7.16 -6.75
N THR A 39 1.96 7.23 -7.46
CA THR A 39 1.82 6.66 -8.82
C THR A 39 2.77 7.35 -9.80
N GLU A 40 2.86 8.68 -9.75
CA GLU A 40 3.80 9.43 -10.59
C GLU A 40 5.26 9.12 -10.23
N THR A 41 5.56 9.00 -8.94
CA THR A 41 6.88 8.56 -8.47
C THR A 41 7.25 7.19 -9.04
N ALA A 42 6.32 6.23 -9.05
CA ALA A 42 6.54 4.91 -9.63
C ALA A 42 6.80 4.97 -11.14
N ARG A 43 6.09 5.82 -11.89
CA ARG A 43 6.33 6.04 -13.33
C ARG A 43 7.73 6.58 -13.62
N VAL A 44 8.20 7.53 -12.81
CA VAL A 44 9.55 8.08 -12.96
C VAL A 44 10.61 7.02 -12.67
N ILE A 45 10.35 6.11 -11.73
CA ILE A 45 11.26 5.01 -11.37
C ILE A 45 11.28 3.92 -12.45
N ASP A 46 10.15 3.67 -13.13
CA ASP A 46 9.96 2.56 -14.07
C ASP A 46 11.08 2.47 -15.14
N GLN A 47 11.50 3.60 -15.68
CA GLN A 47 12.58 3.68 -16.69
C GLN A 47 13.93 3.13 -16.21
N TYR A 48 14.15 3.03 -14.89
CA TYR A 48 15.39 2.52 -14.29
C TYR A 48 15.28 1.07 -13.84
N LEU A 49 14.07 0.50 -13.77
CA LEU A 49 13.85 -0.82 -13.18
C LEU A 49 14.55 -1.92 -13.98
N GLU A 50 14.39 -1.95 -15.31
CA GLU A 50 15.00 -2.99 -16.14
C GLU A 50 16.51 -2.78 -16.31
N GLY A 51 16.93 -1.55 -16.59
CA GLY A 51 18.32 -1.24 -16.93
C GLY A 51 19.28 -1.21 -15.73
N ALA A 52 18.83 -0.69 -14.57
CA ALA A 52 19.68 -0.54 -13.39
C ALA A 52 19.39 -1.58 -12.30
N LEU A 53 18.13 -1.98 -12.12
CA LEU A 53 17.72 -2.90 -11.06
C LEU A 53 17.44 -4.33 -11.53
N GLY A 54 17.41 -4.57 -12.84
CA GLY A 54 17.30 -5.92 -13.42
C GLY A 54 15.94 -6.58 -13.26
N PHE A 55 14.86 -5.81 -13.04
CA PHE A 55 13.51 -6.35 -12.99
C PHE A 55 12.49 -5.43 -13.66
N SER A 56 11.36 -5.99 -14.09
CA SER A 56 10.21 -5.23 -14.57
C SER A 56 9.07 -5.22 -13.54
N CYS A 57 8.32 -4.12 -13.50
CA CYS A 57 7.14 -3.92 -12.66
C CYS A 57 5.96 -3.41 -13.52
N PRO A 58 5.32 -4.29 -14.33
CA PRO A 58 4.39 -3.87 -15.36
C PRO A 58 3.04 -3.34 -14.83
N VAL A 59 2.72 -3.61 -13.56
CA VAL A 59 1.42 -3.31 -12.98
C VAL A 59 1.61 -2.80 -11.56
N ARG A 60 0.91 -1.70 -11.25
CA ARG A 60 0.73 -1.19 -9.90
C ARG A 60 -0.49 -1.86 -9.25
N THR A 61 -0.38 -2.15 -7.96
CA THR A 61 -1.50 -2.54 -7.11
C THR A 61 -2.19 -1.32 -6.50
N PRO A 62 -3.46 -1.46 -6.07
CA PRO A 62 -4.16 -0.36 -5.41
C PRO A 62 -3.41 0.08 -4.15
N GLY A 63 -3.42 1.39 -3.88
CA GLY A 63 -2.80 1.96 -2.69
C GLY A 63 -3.43 1.41 -1.42
N LEU A 64 -2.64 1.30 -0.35
CA LEU A 64 -3.08 0.74 0.92
C LEU A 64 -2.77 1.73 2.05
N VAL A 65 -3.75 1.97 2.90
CA VAL A 65 -3.59 2.69 4.16
C VAL A 65 -3.60 1.67 5.28
N HIS A 66 -2.49 1.60 6.00
CA HIS A 66 -2.32 0.71 7.14
C HIS A 66 -2.30 1.54 8.41
N GLU A 67 -3.20 1.24 9.33
CA GLU A 67 -3.10 1.72 10.71
C GLU A 67 -2.15 0.81 11.46
N ALA A 68 -1.04 1.36 11.97
CA ALA A 68 -0.04 0.62 12.74
C ALA A 68 -0.25 0.84 14.25
N GLY A 69 0.09 -0.16 15.06
CA GLY A 69 0.06 -0.08 16.53
C GLY A 69 -1.05 -0.91 17.17
N MET A 70 -1.17 -0.84 18.50
CA MET A 70 -2.19 -1.59 19.23
C MET A 70 -3.53 -0.84 19.18
N THR A 71 -4.50 -1.39 18.45
CA THR A 71 -5.89 -0.94 18.58
C THR A 71 -6.43 -1.28 19.97
N ILE A 72 -7.14 -0.33 20.58
CA ILE A 72 -7.82 -0.53 21.87
C ILE A 72 -9.04 -1.47 21.69
N ASP A 73 -9.57 -1.56 20.47
CA ASP A 73 -10.67 -2.44 20.08
C ASP A 73 -10.15 -3.79 19.53
N GLU A 74 -10.96 -4.85 19.68
CA GLU A 74 -10.75 -6.14 19.01
C GLU A 74 -10.57 -5.91 17.50
N SER A 75 -9.41 -6.29 16.97
CA SER A 75 -9.17 -6.28 15.53
C SER A 75 -10.17 -7.23 14.85
N PRO A 76 -10.80 -6.82 13.74
CA PRO A 76 -11.71 -7.69 13.01
C PRO A 76 -10.96 -8.95 12.54
N GLU A 77 -11.58 -10.11 12.69
CA GLU A 77 -11.01 -11.36 12.15
C GLU A 77 -10.88 -11.26 10.64
N LEU A 78 -9.70 -11.56 10.12
CA LEU A 78 -9.48 -11.67 8.69
C LEU A 78 -10.11 -12.94 8.16
N THR A 79 -10.92 -12.79 7.13
CA THR A 79 -11.39 -13.94 6.37
C THR A 79 -10.25 -14.58 5.60
N TYR A 80 -10.38 -15.86 5.28
CA TYR A 80 -9.40 -16.58 4.45
C TYR A 80 -9.22 -15.93 3.07
N GLU A 81 -10.30 -15.36 2.53
CA GLU A 81 -10.30 -14.66 1.24
C GLU A 81 -9.45 -13.38 1.28
N GLU A 82 -9.63 -12.56 2.32
CA GLU A 82 -8.81 -11.37 2.53
C GLU A 82 -7.35 -11.74 2.77
N ALA A 83 -7.08 -12.73 3.63
CA ALA A 83 -5.73 -13.21 3.90
C ALA A 83 -5.01 -13.70 2.62
N SER A 84 -5.72 -14.41 1.75
CA SER A 84 -5.20 -14.88 0.45
C SER A 84 -4.89 -13.71 -0.49
N THR A 85 -5.76 -12.70 -0.53
CA THR A 85 -5.58 -11.49 -1.33
C THR A 85 -4.35 -10.70 -0.89
N TRP A 86 -4.17 -10.51 0.42
CA TRP A 86 -3.01 -9.85 0.99
C TRP A 86 -1.73 -10.66 0.75
N MET A 87 -1.77 -11.97 0.96
CA MET A 87 -0.60 -12.82 0.73
C MET A 87 -0.11 -12.74 -0.71
N THR A 88 -1.05 -12.80 -1.67
CA THR A 88 -0.72 -12.69 -3.11
C THR A 88 -0.14 -11.33 -3.45
N THR A 89 -0.70 -10.27 -2.87
CA THR A 89 -0.18 -8.90 -2.94
C THR A 89 1.27 -8.88 -2.44
N PHE A 90 1.55 -9.27 -1.19
CA PHE A 90 2.90 -9.24 -0.63
C PHE A 90 3.92 -10.09 -1.39
N MET A 91 3.53 -11.27 -1.87
CA MET A 91 4.45 -12.15 -2.62
C MET A 91 4.86 -11.60 -3.98
N ARG A 92 4.01 -10.75 -4.61
CA ARG A 92 4.23 -10.26 -5.98
C ARG A 92 4.79 -8.85 -6.04
N HIS A 93 4.77 -8.10 -4.94
CA HIS A 93 5.35 -6.75 -4.92
C HIS A 93 6.87 -6.83 -5.00
N LYS A 94 7.42 -6.20 -6.05
CA LYS A 94 8.88 -6.02 -6.21
C LYS A 94 9.35 -4.65 -5.72
N LEU A 95 8.45 -3.66 -5.74
CA LEU A 95 8.69 -2.29 -5.30
C LEU A 95 7.56 -1.87 -4.37
N MET A 96 7.91 -1.26 -3.24
CA MET A 96 6.97 -0.73 -2.26
C MET A 96 7.34 0.71 -1.96
N VAL A 97 6.41 1.64 -2.20
CA VAL A 97 6.56 3.05 -1.81
C VAL A 97 5.77 3.23 -0.54
N LEU A 98 6.42 3.63 0.56
CA LEU A 98 5.80 3.80 1.87
C LEU A 98 5.85 5.26 2.28
N VAL A 99 4.70 5.76 2.76
CA VAL A 99 4.59 7.10 3.35
C VAL A 99 3.99 6.95 4.74
N CYS A 100 4.78 7.23 5.78
CA CYS A 100 4.29 7.22 7.15
C CYS A 100 3.54 8.52 7.43
N LEU A 101 2.24 8.40 7.72
CA LEU A 101 1.36 9.55 8.01
C LEU A 101 1.20 9.72 9.52
N GLY A 102 1.67 10.86 10.05
CA GLY A 102 1.52 11.20 11.47
C GLY A 102 2.58 10.57 12.38
N PRO A 103 2.68 11.05 13.63
CA PRO A 103 3.86 10.81 14.44
C PRO A 103 3.78 9.48 15.19
N ILE A 104 4.92 8.80 15.35
CA ILE A 104 5.01 7.57 16.17
C ILE A 104 4.69 7.88 17.65
N ASN A 105 4.91 9.13 18.07
CA ASN A 105 4.30 9.89 19.17
C ASN A 105 4.53 11.36 18.79
N GLY A 106 3.54 12.25 18.94
CA GLY A 106 3.71 13.70 18.65
C GLY A 106 4.93 14.33 19.32
#